data_AF-A0A7Y9NMJ8-F1
#
_entry.id   AF-A0A7Y9NMJ8-F1
#
_cell.length_a   1.000
_cell.length_b   1.000
_cell.length_c   1.000
_cell.angle_alpha   90.00
_cell.angle_beta   90.00
_cell.angle_gamma   90.00
#
_symmetry.space_group_name_H-M   'P 1'
#
loop_
_entity.id
_entity.type
_entity.pdbx_description
1 polymer ?
#
loop_
_entity_poly.entity_id
_entity_poly.type
_entity_poly.pdbx_seq_one_letter_code
_entity_poly.pdbx_strand_id
1 'polypeptide(L)'
;MVEQLEEPYKQMVRVAMCLGLRVSEVLALKWSDFDFRSLTLEVVRGVVHGRISDVKTEYSEDLLPLDSAFAEVMLDWQQRCPKSEGNWVFPNPNTGKLYHASPIGRDYIRAAGRKAKLEKDIGWHTFRHAYRSFLDDAGAPVGVQQKLMRHAQVSTTMNTYGNAQMLSKRSANTKVVQMVLPSKGRLEEAG
;
A
#
# COMPACT_ATOMS: atom_id res chain seq x y z
N MET A 1 16.24 0.29 -0.72
CA MET A 1 15.69 1.67 -0.73
C MET A 1 14.75 1.92 0.44
N VAL A 2 13.70 1.11 0.65
CA VAL A 2 12.68 1.34 1.71
C VAL A 2 13.30 1.55 3.10
N GLU A 3 14.33 0.77 3.45
CA GLU A 3 15.02 0.91 4.74
C GLU A 3 15.83 2.20 4.92
N GLN A 4 16.03 2.97 3.85
CA GLN A 4 16.67 4.30 3.89
C GLN A 4 15.68 5.43 4.17
N LEU A 5 14.38 5.14 4.23
CA LEU A 5 13.34 6.11 4.58
C LEU A 5 13.10 6.13 6.09
N GLU A 6 12.86 7.32 6.62
CA GLU A 6 12.34 7.52 7.97
C GLU A 6 10.80 7.39 8.00
N GLU A 7 10.24 7.27 9.20
CA GLU A 7 8.79 7.34 9.37
C GLU A 7 8.28 8.79 9.23
N PRO A 8 7.09 9.01 8.66
CA PRO A 8 6.12 7.99 8.21
C PRO A 8 6.33 7.49 6.77
N TYR A 9 7.32 8.00 6.05
CA TYR A 9 7.50 7.75 4.61
C TYR A 9 7.82 6.29 4.32
N LYS A 10 8.55 5.61 5.21
CA LYS A 10 8.80 4.16 5.13
C LYS A 10 7.49 3.38 5.07
N GLN A 11 6.57 3.61 6.01
CA GLN A 11 5.27 2.94 6.00
C GLN A 11 4.39 3.35 4.82
N MET A 12 4.41 4.61 4.37
CA MET A 12 3.67 5.01 3.15
C MET A 12 4.13 4.22 1.92
N VAL A 13 5.43 4.02 1.76
CA VAL A 13 5.99 3.24 0.65
C VAL A 13 5.65 1.76 0.78
N ARG A 14 5.73 1.19 1.99
CA ARG A 14 5.32 -0.20 2.24
C ARG A 14 3.84 -0.42 1.91
N VAL A 15 2.94 0.48 2.32
CA VAL A 15 1.52 0.42 1.92
C VAL A 15 1.37 0.43 0.41
N ALA A 16 2.03 1.37 -0.30
CA ALA A 16 1.96 1.45 -1.75
C ALA A 16 2.48 0.17 -2.44
N MET A 17 3.55 -0.42 -1.92
CA MET A 17 4.18 -1.62 -2.48
C MET A 17 3.52 -2.94 -2.08
N CYS A 18 2.79 -2.99 -0.96
CA CYS A 18 2.14 -4.21 -0.48
C CYS A 18 0.66 -4.30 -0.87
N LEU A 19 0.03 -3.17 -1.23
CA LEU A 19 -1.40 -3.09 -1.54
C LEU A 19 -1.69 -2.43 -2.90
N GLY A 20 -0.65 -2.01 -3.61
CA GLY A 20 -0.76 -1.41 -4.93
C GLY A 20 -1.48 -0.06 -4.97
N LEU A 21 -1.68 0.61 -3.82
CA LEU A 21 -2.49 1.83 -3.75
C LEU A 21 -1.86 3.00 -4.51
N ARG A 22 -2.72 3.87 -5.07
CA ARG A 22 -2.27 5.18 -5.58
C ARG A 22 -1.85 6.05 -4.40
N VAL A 23 -0.87 6.93 -4.58
CA VAL A 23 -0.42 7.81 -3.49
C VAL A 23 -1.55 8.66 -2.89
N SER A 24 -2.50 9.12 -3.71
CA SER A 24 -3.67 9.85 -3.21
C SER A 24 -4.53 9.01 -2.26
N GLU A 25 -4.60 7.69 -2.46
CA GLU A 25 -5.32 6.75 -1.60
C GLU A 25 -4.50 6.48 -0.33
N VAL A 26 -3.20 6.20 -0.46
CA VAL A 26 -2.28 6.00 0.68
C VAL A 26 -2.37 7.14 1.68
N LEU A 27 -2.28 8.37 1.18
CA LEU A 27 -2.28 9.57 2.01
C LEU A 27 -3.63 9.87 2.68
N ALA A 28 -4.72 9.23 2.25
CA ALA A 28 -6.07 9.44 2.76
C ALA A 28 -6.63 8.24 3.55
N LEU A 29 -5.78 7.25 3.86
CA LEU A 29 -6.15 6.10 4.69
C LEU A 29 -6.46 6.52 6.12
N LYS A 30 -7.52 5.93 6.67
CA LYS A 30 -7.85 5.96 8.10
C LYS A 30 -7.66 4.58 8.72
N TRP A 31 -7.42 4.54 10.02
CA TRP A 31 -7.34 3.27 10.74
C TRP A 31 -8.65 2.47 10.68
N SER A 32 -9.79 3.15 10.58
CA SER A 32 -11.11 2.53 10.41
C SER A 32 -11.30 1.81 9.08
N ASP A 33 -10.44 2.07 8.09
CA ASP A 33 -10.50 1.42 6.78
C ASP A 33 -9.95 -0.02 6.85
N PHE A 34 -9.13 -0.31 7.86
CA PHE A 34 -8.52 -1.61 8.11
C PHE A 34 -9.42 -2.45 9.02
N ASP A 35 -9.79 -3.64 8.57
CA ASP A 35 -10.28 -4.71 9.43
C ASP A 35 -9.15 -5.71 9.67
N PHE A 36 -8.44 -5.53 10.78
CA PHE A 36 -7.34 -6.43 11.18
C PHE A 36 -7.82 -7.81 11.62
N ARG A 37 -9.10 -7.98 11.97
CA ARG A 37 -9.66 -9.28 12.37
C ARG A 37 -9.93 -10.14 11.15
N SER A 38 -10.54 -9.56 10.12
CA SER A 38 -10.76 -10.26 8.85
C SER A 38 -9.58 -10.14 7.89
N LEU A 39 -8.53 -9.37 8.25
CA LEU A 39 -7.36 -9.08 7.43
C LEU A 39 -7.77 -8.50 6.06
N THR A 40 -8.56 -7.42 6.07
CA THR A 40 -8.97 -6.71 4.86
C THR A 40 -8.81 -5.21 4.98
N LEU A 41 -8.68 -4.53 3.84
CA LEU A 41 -8.69 -3.08 3.74
C LEU A 41 -9.76 -2.64 2.74
N GLU A 42 -10.56 -1.66 3.14
CA GLU A 42 -11.46 -0.94 2.25
C GLU A 42 -10.84 0.41 1.86
N VAL A 43 -10.78 0.73 0.57
CA VAL A 43 -10.20 2.01 0.13
C VAL A 43 -11.33 2.94 -0.28
N VAL A 44 -11.69 3.83 0.65
CA VAL A 44 -12.89 4.66 0.57
C VAL A 44 -12.64 6.01 -0.10
N ARG A 45 -11.44 6.57 0.07
CA ARG A 45 -11.17 7.99 -0.28
C ARG A 45 -9.77 8.22 -0.79
N GLY A 46 -9.60 9.34 -1.48
CA GLY A 46 -8.31 9.85 -1.94
C GLY A 46 -8.17 11.33 -1.60
N VAL A 47 -6.92 11.79 -1.54
CA VAL A 47 -6.59 13.21 -1.35
C VAL A 47 -5.73 13.73 -2.50
N VAL A 48 -6.13 14.86 -3.08
CA VAL A 48 -5.39 15.57 -4.13
C VAL A 48 -5.35 17.05 -3.78
N HIS A 49 -4.14 17.62 -3.67
CA HIS A 49 -3.94 19.00 -3.24
C HIS A 49 -4.70 19.38 -1.95
N GLY A 50 -4.76 18.44 -0.99
CA GLY A 50 -5.46 18.63 0.29
C GLY A 50 -6.99 18.49 0.22
N ARG A 51 -7.57 18.32 -0.98
CA ARG A 51 -9.00 18.05 -1.15
C ARG A 51 -9.24 16.55 -1.07
N ILE A 52 -10.05 16.16 -0.11
CA ILE A 52 -10.47 14.77 0.08
C ILE A 52 -11.73 14.56 -0.76
N SER A 53 -11.76 13.45 -1.48
CA SER A 53 -12.92 12.99 -2.22
C SER A 53 -13.04 11.48 -2.11
N ASP A 54 -14.26 10.97 -2.11
CA ASP A 54 -14.47 9.54 -2.23
C ASP A 54 -13.88 9.05 -3.55
N VAL A 55 -13.27 7.86 -3.53
CA VAL A 55 -12.83 7.26 -4.79
C VAL A 55 -14.07 6.78 -5.52
N LYS A 56 -14.38 7.43 -6.66
CA LYS A 56 -15.39 6.94 -7.60
C LYS A 56 -14.85 5.67 -8.26
N THR A 57 -14.97 4.54 -7.59
CA THR A 57 -14.81 3.24 -8.25
C THR A 57 -16.16 2.55 -8.19
N GLU A 58 -16.69 2.19 -9.36
CA GLU A 58 -17.85 1.28 -9.55
C GLU A 58 -17.62 -0.12 -8.90
N TYR A 59 -16.51 -0.28 -8.17
CA TYR A 59 -16.05 -1.47 -7.44
C TYR A 59 -15.74 -1.14 -5.98
N SER A 60 -16.46 -0.19 -5.36
CA SER A 60 -16.27 0.18 -3.95
C SER A 60 -16.39 -1.00 -2.98
N GLU A 61 -16.90 -2.14 -3.42
CA GLU A 61 -17.00 -3.38 -2.63
C GLU A 61 -15.80 -4.35 -2.75
N ASP A 62 -14.80 -4.09 -3.62
CA ASP A 62 -13.69 -5.05 -3.79
C ASP A 62 -12.59 -4.82 -2.73
N LEU A 63 -12.83 -5.39 -1.54
CA LEU A 63 -11.91 -5.39 -0.41
C LEU A 63 -10.52 -5.90 -0.81
N LEU A 64 -9.48 -5.22 -0.35
CA LEU A 64 -8.10 -5.69 -0.53
C LEU A 64 -7.72 -6.66 0.60
N PRO A 65 -7.07 -7.78 0.29
CA PRO A 65 -6.52 -8.66 1.33
C PRO A 65 -5.35 -7.97 2.04
N LEU A 66 -5.31 -8.10 3.36
CA LEU A 66 -4.10 -7.85 4.16
C LEU A 66 -3.40 -9.18 4.41
N ASP A 67 -2.10 -9.20 4.16
CA ASP A 67 -1.24 -10.28 4.66
C ASP A 67 -1.01 -10.08 6.16
N SER A 68 -0.91 -11.17 6.94
CA SER A 68 -0.77 -11.08 8.40
C SER A 68 0.55 -10.41 8.82
N ALA A 69 1.66 -10.67 8.11
CA ALA A 69 2.94 -10.02 8.44
C ALA A 69 2.89 -8.53 8.14
N PHE A 70 2.19 -8.13 7.08
CA PHE A 70 1.96 -6.71 6.80
C PHE A 70 1.00 -6.06 7.81
N ALA A 71 -0.04 -6.79 8.25
CA ALA A 71 -0.94 -6.33 9.30
C ALA A 71 -0.20 -6.07 10.62
N GLU A 72 0.72 -6.93 11.02
CA GLU A 72 1.60 -6.72 12.19
C GLU A 72 2.42 -5.43 12.07
N VAL A 73 3.01 -5.18 10.89
CA VAL A 73 3.76 -3.93 10.62
C VAL A 73 2.86 -2.70 10.78
N MET A 74 1.62 -2.77 10.29
CA MET A 74 0.67 -1.65 10.39
C MET A 74 0.16 -1.46 11.83
N LEU A 75 -0.02 -2.53 12.60
CA LEU A 75 -0.39 -2.46 14.02
C LEU A 75 0.74 -1.88 14.88
N ASP A 76 2.00 -2.24 14.61
CA ASP A 76 3.16 -1.60 15.25
C ASP A 76 3.24 -0.11 14.89
N TRP A 77 3.02 0.23 13.61
CA TRP A 77 2.91 1.63 13.20
C TRP A 77 1.79 2.36 13.94
N GLN A 78 0.62 1.75 14.12
CA GLN A 78 -0.52 2.36 14.82
C GLN A 78 -0.18 2.78 16.25
N GLN A 79 0.66 2.02 16.95
CA GLN A 79 1.09 2.33 18.31
C GLN A 79 1.96 3.59 18.39
N ARG A 80 2.80 3.80 17.36
CA ARG A 80 3.76 4.92 17.29
C ARG A 80 3.25 6.11 16.47
N CYS A 81 2.18 5.92 15.72
CA CYS A 81 1.58 6.94 14.86
C CYS A 81 1.06 8.13 15.70
N PRO A 82 1.38 9.38 15.32
CA PRO A 82 0.81 10.56 15.98
C PRO A 82 -0.72 10.52 15.96
N LYS A 83 -1.35 10.87 17.08
CA LYS A 83 -2.81 10.95 17.14
C LYS A 83 -3.32 12.12 16.27
N SER A 84 -4.48 11.94 15.67
CA SER A 84 -5.17 12.98 14.90
C SER A 84 -6.68 12.82 15.03
N GLU A 85 -7.41 13.94 15.01
CA GLU A 85 -8.88 13.93 15.11
C GLU A 85 -9.54 13.12 13.98
N GLY A 86 -8.95 13.12 12.79
CA GLY A 86 -9.46 12.38 11.63
C GLY A 86 -9.13 10.88 11.61
N ASN A 87 -8.44 10.37 12.64
CA ASN A 87 -8.00 8.97 12.75
C ASN A 87 -7.20 8.49 11.52
N TRP A 88 -6.36 9.37 10.98
CA TRP A 88 -5.56 9.10 9.79
C TRP A 88 -4.42 8.12 10.08
N VAL A 89 -4.07 7.29 9.11
CA VAL A 89 -2.88 6.42 9.17
C VAL A 89 -1.59 7.23 9.04
N PHE A 90 -1.66 8.34 8.30
CA PHE A 90 -0.52 9.22 8.04
C PHE A 90 -0.88 10.70 8.27
N PRO A 91 -1.18 11.12 9.50
CA PRO A 91 -1.41 12.52 9.80
C PRO A 91 -0.08 13.28 9.75
N ASN A 92 -0.10 14.53 9.27
CA ASN A 92 1.05 15.41 9.39
C ASN A 92 0.94 16.21 10.70
N PRO A 93 1.73 15.87 11.75
CA PRO A 93 1.60 16.51 13.06
C PRO A 93 1.99 17.99 13.03
N ASN A 94 2.83 18.41 12.07
CA ASN A 94 3.30 19.79 11.98
C ASN A 94 2.25 20.75 11.40
N THR A 95 1.29 20.23 10.63
CA THR A 95 0.30 21.06 9.93
C THR A 95 -1.15 20.76 10.32
N GLY A 96 -1.38 19.64 11.00
CA GLY A 96 -2.72 19.11 11.29
C GLY A 96 -3.48 18.61 10.05
N LYS A 97 -2.87 18.66 8.86
CA LYS A 97 -3.46 18.26 7.57
C LYS A 97 -2.86 16.94 7.08
N LEU A 98 -3.37 16.43 5.96
CA LEU A 98 -2.74 15.30 5.26
C LEU A 98 -1.49 15.77 4.50
N TYR A 99 -0.55 14.85 4.30
CA TYR A 99 0.65 15.14 3.52
C TYR A 99 0.34 15.43 2.03
N HIS A 100 1.24 16.15 1.38
CA HIS A 100 1.26 16.30 -0.08
C HIS A 100 2.26 15.33 -0.70
N ALA A 101 1.84 14.62 -1.75
CA ALA A 101 2.66 13.63 -2.42
C ALA A 101 3.95 14.19 -3.03
N SER A 102 3.89 15.38 -3.66
CA SER A 102 5.01 15.94 -4.44
C SER A 102 6.27 16.19 -3.60
N PRO A 103 6.21 16.89 -2.44
CA PRO A 103 7.37 17.05 -1.57
C PRO A 103 7.98 15.71 -1.13
N ILE A 104 7.13 14.75 -0.73
CA ILE A 104 7.63 13.44 -0.30
C ILE A 104 8.39 12.72 -1.42
N GLY A 105 7.82 12.74 -2.63
CA GLY A 105 8.42 12.15 -3.82
C GLY A 105 9.78 12.77 -4.14
N ARG A 106 9.85 14.11 -4.15
CA ARG A 106 11.04 14.87 -4.52
C ARG A 106 12.15 14.77 -3.47
N ASP A 107 11.81 14.97 -2.21
CA ASP A 107 12.78 15.24 -1.15
C ASP A 107 13.23 13.97 -0.43
N TYR A 108 12.33 12.99 -0.28
CA TYR A 108 12.58 11.78 0.53
C TYR A 108 12.75 10.54 -0.35
N ILE A 109 11.80 10.26 -1.25
CA ILE A 109 11.83 9.05 -2.07
C ILE A 109 13.02 9.07 -3.04
N ARG A 110 13.21 10.14 -3.80
CA ARG A 110 14.38 10.25 -4.70
C ARG A 110 15.71 10.20 -3.94
N ALA A 111 15.78 10.82 -2.76
CA ALA A 111 16.98 10.78 -1.92
C ALA A 111 17.27 9.35 -1.44
N ALA A 112 16.26 8.61 -0.98
CA ALA A 112 16.39 7.20 -0.60
C ALA A 112 16.80 6.32 -1.79
N GLY A 113 16.26 6.58 -2.99
CA GLY A 113 16.64 5.90 -4.23
C GLY A 113 18.12 6.08 -4.56
N ARG A 114 18.63 7.32 -4.49
CA ARG A 114 20.05 7.63 -4.68
C ARG A 114 20.94 6.94 -3.64
N LYS A 115 20.56 7.00 -2.35
CA LYS A 115 21.30 6.30 -1.27
C LYS A 115 21.36 4.79 -1.49
N ALA A 116 20.29 4.22 -2.05
CA ALA A 116 20.21 2.81 -2.40
C ALA A 116 20.84 2.47 -3.76
N LYS A 117 21.52 3.42 -4.42
CA LYS A 117 22.21 3.26 -5.71
C LYS A 117 21.31 2.69 -6.83
N LEU A 118 20.04 3.09 -6.85
CA LEU A 118 19.15 2.74 -7.96
C LEU A 118 19.51 3.54 -9.20
N GLU A 119 19.64 2.87 -10.34
CA GLU A 119 20.02 3.49 -11.63
C GLU A 119 18.91 4.37 -12.22
N LYS A 120 17.65 4.06 -11.90
CA LYS A 120 16.48 4.78 -12.41
C LYS A 120 15.92 5.70 -11.35
N ASP A 121 15.44 6.86 -11.81
CA ASP A 121 14.66 7.76 -10.96
C ASP A 121 13.39 7.08 -10.47
N ILE A 122 13.14 7.22 -9.17
CA ILE A 122 11.98 6.63 -8.50
C ILE A 122 11.00 7.70 -8.01
N GLY A 123 9.72 7.36 -8.03
CA GLY A 123 8.65 8.19 -7.51
C GLY A 123 7.44 7.34 -7.12
N TRP A 124 6.34 8.00 -6.75
CA TRP A 124 5.15 7.30 -6.24
C TRP A 124 4.57 6.27 -7.21
N HIS A 125 4.53 6.59 -8.51
CA HIS A 125 4.04 5.64 -9.52
C HIS A 125 4.92 4.39 -9.60
N THR A 126 6.22 4.51 -9.33
CA THR A 126 7.14 3.36 -9.31
C THR A 126 6.69 2.27 -8.35
N PHE A 127 6.13 2.62 -7.19
CA PHE A 127 5.70 1.62 -6.20
C PHE A 127 4.47 0.84 -6.63
N ARG A 128 3.49 1.53 -7.23
CA ARG A 128 2.31 0.86 -7.79
C ARG A 128 2.68 0.00 -9.00
N HIS A 129 3.64 0.44 -9.82
CA HIS A 129 4.17 -0.37 -10.91
C HIS A 129 4.95 -1.58 -10.38
N ALA A 130 5.74 -1.41 -9.32
CA ALA A 130 6.44 -2.51 -8.67
C ALA A 130 5.45 -3.55 -8.11
N TYR A 131 4.35 -3.12 -7.47
CA TYR A 131 3.30 -4.05 -7.03
C TYR A 131 2.74 -4.89 -8.18
N ARG A 132 2.45 -4.25 -9.34
CA ARG A 132 2.02 -4.98 -10.54
C ARG A 132 3.08 -5.98 -11.01
N SER A 133 4.34 -5.58 -11.10
CA SER A 133 5.43 -6.49 -11.48
C SER A 133 5.59 -7.65 -10.49
N PHE A 134 5.45 -7.41 -9.19
CA PHE A 134 5.51 -8.49 -8.19
C PHE A 134 4.32 -9.45 -8.31
N LEU A 135 3.15 -8.97 -8.72
CA LEU A 135 2.02 -9.86 -9.02
C LEU A 135 2.28 -10.72 -10.26
N ASP A 136 2.93 -10.16 -11.28
CA ASP A 136 3.38 -10.90 -12.46
C ASP A 136 4.40 -11.97 -12.05
N ASP A 137 5.43 -11.61 -11.27
CA ASP A 137 6.47 -12.52 -10.77
C ASP A 137 5.90 -13.61 -9.85
N ALA A 138 4.85 -13.28 -9.07
CA ALA A 138 4.14 -14.21 -8.21
C ALA A 138 3.26 -15.23 -8.99
N GLY A 139 3.13 -15.05 -10.30
CA GLY A 139 2.29 -15.86 -11.19
C GLY A 139 0.79 -15.63 -10.97
N ALA A 140 0.39 -14.45 -10.50
CA ALA A 140 -1.01 -14.16 -10.24
C ALA A 140 -1.81 -14.09 -11.57
N PRO A 141 -2.96 -14.78 -11.70
CA PRO A 141 -3.79 -14.68 -12.89
C PRO A 141 -4.21 -13.24 -13.18
N VAL A 142 -4.25 -12.84 -14.46
CA VAL A 142 -4.56 -11.45 -14.88
C VAL A 142 -5.83 -10.90 -14.23
N GLY A 143 -6.88 -11.71 -14.11
CA GLY A 143 -8.13 -11.29 -13.43
C GLY A 143 -7.95 -11.00 -11.94
N VAL A 144 -7.08 -11.75 -11.24
CA VAL A 144 -6.72 -11.49 -9.83
C VAL A 144 -5.90 -10.20 -9.75
N GLN A 145 -4.96 -9.99 -10.67
CA GLN A 145 -4.17 -8.77 -10.70
C GLN A 145 -5.04 -7.52 -10.92
N GLN A 146 -5.98 -7.56 -11.86
CA GLN A 146 -6.89 -6.45 -12.15
C GLN A 146 -7.73 -6.06 -10.93
N LYS A 147 -8.20 -7.05 -10.18
CA LYS A 147 -8.96 -6.89 -8.93
C LYS A 147 -8.10 -6.29 -7.82
N LEU A 148 -6.90 -6.83 -7.58
CA LEU A 148 -5.94 -6.28 -6.61
C LEU A 148 -5.49 -4.86 -6.97
N MET A 149 -5.30 -4.58 -8.26
CA MET A 149 -4.97 -3.25 -8.77
C MET A 149 -6.18 -2.31 -8.79
N ARG A 150 -7.40 -2.80 -8.61
CA ARG A 150 -8.65 -2.02 -8.65
C ARG A 150 -8.74 -1.16 -9.93
N HIS A 151 -8.49 -1.81 -11.08
CA HIS A 151 -8.59 -1.16 -12.40
C HIS A 151 -10.06 -1.10 -12.87
N ALA A 152 -10.56 0.10 -13.15
CA ALA A 152 -11.96 0.33 -13.49
C ALA A 152 -12.39 -0.18 -14.88
N GLN A 153 -11.47 -0.59 -15.76
CA GLN A 153 -11.71 -0.77 -17.20
C GLN A 153 -11.65 -2.21 -17.72
N VAL A 154 -11.68 -3.23 -16.86
CA VAL A 154 -11.86 -4.62 -17.34
C VAL A 154 -12.96 -5.31 -16.54
N SER A 155 -14.17 -4.77 -16.69
CA SER A 155 -15.39 -5.54 -16.48
C SER A 155 -15.57 -6.44 -17.69
N THR A 156 -15.04 -7.66 -17.60
CA THR A 156 -15.67 -8.79 -18.30
C THR A 156 -16.19 -9.70 -17.21
N THR A 157 -17.51 -9.68 -17.09
CA THR A 157 -18.42 -10.58 -16.37
C THR A 157 -17.75 -11.82 -15.78
N MET A 158 -17.57 -11.85 -14.46
CA MET A 158 -17.63 -13.07 -13.66
C MET A 158 -18.02 -12.69 -12.23
N ASN A 159 -19.33 -12.50 -12.05
CA ASN A 159 -19.97 -12.32 -10.77
C ASN A 159 -20.43 -13.68 -10.23
N THR A 160 -19.48 -14.59 -10.02
CA THR A 160 -19.71 -15.90 -9.38
C THR A 160 -18.41 -16.29 -8.67
N TYR A 161 -18.52 -16.56 -7.36
CA TYR A 161 -17.47 -17.01 -6.41
C TYR A 161 -16.67 -15.92 -5.65
N GLY A 162 -17.34 -15.12 -4.81
CA GLY A 162 -16.70 -14.13 -3.92
C GLY A 162 -15.62 -14.70 -2.99
N ASN A 163 -15.84 -15.88 -2.37
CA ASN A 163 -14.86 -16.48 -1.45
C ASN A 163 -13.61 -17.04 -2.15
N ALA A 164 -13.79 -17.75 -3.27
CA ALA A 164 -12.66 -18.27 -4.04
C ALA A 164 -11.80 -17.11 -4.58
N GLN A 165 -12.45 -16.03 -5.03
CA GLN A 165 -11.78 -14.81 -5.45
C GLN A 165 -10.97 -14.16 -4.33
N MET A 166 -11.49 -14.08 -3.10
CA MET A 166 -10.75 -13.54 -1.98
C MET A 166 -9.53 -14.39 -1.60
N LEU A 167 -9.65 -15.73 -1.63
CA LEU A 167 -8.53 -16.63 -1.38
C LEU A 167 -7.42 -16.47 -2.42
N SER A 168 -7.76 -16.38 -3.71
CA SER A 168 -6.78 -16.13 -4.76
C SER A 168 -6.10 -14.77 -4.62
N LYS A 169 -6.85 -13.72 -4.28
CA LYS A 169 -6.30 -12.38 -3.96
C LYS A 169 -5.31 -12.46 -2.79
N ARG A 170 -5.69 -13.13 -1.70
CA ARG A 170 -4.81 -13.33 -0.51
C ARG A 170 -3.52 -14.04 -0.88
N SER A 171 -3.62 -15.19 -1.56
CA SER A 171 -2.45 -15.99 -1.94
C SER A 171 -1.46 -15.19 -2.81
N ALA A 172 -1.97 -14.44 -3.80
CA ALA A 172 -1.13 -13.57 -4.61
C ALA A 172 -0.49 -12.44 -3.78
N ASN A 173 -1.27 -11.78 -2.93
CA ASN A 173 -0.79 -10.65 -2.13
C ASN A 173 0.25 -11.06 -1.08
N THR A 174 0.11 -12.24 -0.46
CA THR A 174 1.09 -12.79 0.49
C THR A 174 2.47 -12.94 -0.16
N LYS A 175 2.53 -13.46 -1.39
CA LYS A 175 3.81 -13.57 -2.13
C LYS A 175 4.44 -12.20 -2.37
N VAL A 176 3.64 -11.20 -2.72
CA VAL A 176 4.14 -9.82 -2.89
C VAL A 176 4.68 -9.28 -1.56
N VAL A 177 3.95 -9.44 -0.46
CA VAL A 177 4.39 -8.98 0.87
C VAL A 177 5.71 -9.64 1.29
N GLN A 178 5.93 -10.92 0.97
CA GLN A 178 7.20 -11.61 1.22
C GLN A 178 8.37 -11.03 0.40
N MET A 179 8.13 -10.45 -0.78
CA MET A 179 9.15 -9.77 -1.57
C MET A 179 9.46 -8.36 -1.05
N VAL A 180 8.47 -7.68 -0.47
CA VAL A 180 8.60 -6.29 0.00
C VAL A 180 9.16 -6.21 1.42
N LEU A 181 8.68 -7.06 2.33
CA LEU A 181 9.10 -7.04 3.72
C LEU A 181 10.42 -7.81 3.89
N PRO A 182 11.34 -7.32 4.72
CA PRO A 182 12.56 -8.06 5.03
C PRO A 182 12.20 -9.39 5.70
N SER A 183 12.76 -10.49 5.19
CA SER A 183 12.65 -11.81 5.82
C SER A 183 13.28 -11.74 7.22
N LYS A 184 12.52 -12.05 8.28
CA LYS A 184 13.02 -12.06 9.68
C LYS A 184 14.31 -12.88 9.87
N GLY A 185 14.65 -13.82 8.99
CA GLY A 185 15.81 -14.72 9.10
C GLY A 185 17.10 -14.34 8.36
N ARG A 186 17.29 -13.10 7.86
CA ARG A 186 18.56 -12.71 7.17
C ARG A 186 19.49 -11.80 7.99
N LEU A 187 19.14 -11.51 9.24
CA LEU A 187 19.95 -10.68 10.14
C LEU A 187 20.71 -11.50 11.19
N GLU A 188 20.49 -12.82 11.28
CA GLU A 188 21.16 -13.69 12.27
C GLU A 188 22.42 -14.39 11.74
N GLU A 189 22.72 -14.31 10.43
CA GLU A 189 23.94 -14.93 9.83
C GLU A 189 25.04 -13.92 9.47
N ALA A 190 24.97 -12.68 9.97
CA ALA A 190 25.99 -11.65 9.75
C ALA A 190 26.51 -11.02 11.06
N GLY A 191 26.46 -11.78 12.16
CA GLY A 191 27.03 -11.43 13.46
C GLY A 191 28.25 -12.28 13.80
#